data_AF-A0A9W7S2G0-F1
#
_entry.id   AF-A0A9W7S2G0-F1
#
_cell.length_a   1.000
_cell.length_b   1.000
_cell.length_c   1.000
_cell.angle_alpha   90.00
_cell.angle_beta   90.00
_cell.angle_gamma   90.00
#
_symmetry.space_group_name_H-M   'P 1'
#
loop_
_entity.id
_entity.type
_entity.pdbx_description
1 polymer ?
#
loop_
_entity_poly.entity_id
_entity_poly.type
_entity_poly.pdbx_seq_one_letter_code
_entity_poly.pdbx_strand_id
1 'polypeptide(L)' 'MYTIGELAELAGATRKTLRHCEKIGLLEPQALSEADYRV' A
#
# COMPACT_ATOMS: atom_id res chain seq x y z
N MET A 1 -7.54 0.43 -8.29
CA MET A 1 -7.43 0.23 -6.84
C MET A 1 -6.78 -1.11 -6.63
N TYR A 2 -5.60 -1.11 -6.01
CA TYR A 2 -4.84 -2.32 -5.71
C TYR A 2 -4.69 -2.38 -4.20
N THR A 3 -5.04 -3.51 -3.61
CA THR A 3 -4.71 -3.79 -2.23
C THR A 3 -3.19 -3.76 -2.05
N ILE A 4 -2.72 -3.52 -0.82
CA ILE A 4 -1.28 -3.57 -0.51
C ILE A 4 -0.64 -4.94 -0.85
N GLY A 5 -1.45 -6.00 -0.94
CA GLY A 5 -1.01 -7.33 -1.38
C GLY A 5 -0.77 -7.38 -2.89
N GLU A 6 -1.74 -6.93 -3.68
CA GLU A 6 -1.63 -6.88 -5.14
C GLU A 6 -0.52 -5.92 -5.59
N LEU A 7 -0.39 -4.76 -4.92
CA LEU A 7 0.70 -3.82 -5.16
C LEU A 7 2.07 -4.43 -4.82
N ALA A 8 2.15 -5.23 -3.76
CA ALA A 8 3.38 -5.92 -3.39
C ALA A 8 3.83 -6.90 -4.49
N GLU A 9 2.90 -7.68 -5.03
CA GLU A 9 3.21 -8.61 -6.12
C GLU A 9 3.59 -7.88 -7.41
N LEU A 10 2.82 -6.86 -7.80
CA LEU A 10 3.11 -6.06 -9.00
C LEU A 10 4.45 -5.32 -8.93
N ALA A 11 4.79 -4.77 -7.76
CA ALA A 11 6.03 -4.02 -7.57
C ALA A 11 7.24 -4.92 -7.28
N GLY A 12 7.06 -6.24 -7.12
CA GLY A 12 8.11 -7.14 -6.65
C GLY A 12 8.65 -6.76 -5.26
N ALA A 13 7.83 -6.07 -4.46
CA ALA A 13 8.20 -5.54 -3.15
C ALA A 13 7.44 -6.28 -2.06
N THR A 14 7.94 -6.22 -0.82
CA THR A 14 7.18 -6.80 0.30
C THR A 14 6.13 -5.82 0.81
N ARG A 15 5.05 -6.35 1.41
CA ARG A 15 4.06 -5.53 2.15
C ARG A 15 4.71 -4.65 3.23
N LYS A 16 5.85 -5.09 3.81
CA LYS A 16 6.62 -4.33 4.80
C LYS A 16 7.33 -3.13 4.16
N THR A 17 7.89 -3.32 2.96
CA THR A 17 8.50 -2.25 2.16
C THR A 17 7.48 -1.17 1.83
N LEU A 18 6.30 -1.56 1.34
CA LEU A 18 5.23 -0.61 1.03
C LEU A 18 4.77 0.18 2.27
N ARG A 19 4.59 -0.51 3.41
CA ARG A 19 4.29 0.13 4.70
C ARG A 19 5.36 1.11 5.17
N HIS A 20 6.62 0.79 4.93
CA HIS A 20 7.72 1.68 5.25
C HIS A 20 7.68 2.92 4.37
N CYS A 21 7.48 2.76 3.06
CA CYS A 21 7.34 3.87 2.11
C CYS A 21 6.18 4.81 2.50
N GLU A 22 5.06 4.28 2.99
CA GLU A 22 3.96 5.13 3.43
C GLU A 22 4.24 5.84 4.75
N LYS A 23 4.92 5.16 5.68
CA LYS A 23 5.31 5.76 6.94
C LYS A 23 6.23 6.97 6.74
N ILE A 24 7.08 6.95 5.71
CA ILE A 24 8.00 8.03 5.38
C ILE A 24 7.40 9.04 4.38
N GLY A 25 6.13 8.88 3.98
CA GLY A 25 5.46 9.76 3.02
C GLY A 25 5.93 9.63 1.57
N LEU A 26 6.66 8.56 1.24
CA LEU A 26 7.11 8.28 -0.13
C LEU A 26 6.00 7.68 -1.00
N LEU A 27 5.04 7.01 -0.37
CA LEU A 27 3.87 6.42 -1.01
C LEU A 27 2.64 6.83 -0.20
N GLU A 28 1.63 7.44 -0.81
CA GLU A 28 0.37 7.72 -0.13
C GLU A 28 -0.70 6.75 -0.63
N PRO A 29 -1.47 6.10 0.26
CA PRO A 29 -2.58 5.28 -0.19
C PRO A 29 -3.62 6.14 -0.91
N GLN A 30 -3.90 5.83 -2.18
CA GLN A 30 -4.84 6.58 -2.99
C GLN A 30 -6.27 6.54 -2.46
N ALA A 31 -6.66 5.52 -1.70
CA ALA A 31 -7.90 5.50 -0.96
C ALA A 31 -7.85 4.56 0.25
N LEU A 32 -8.50 5.00 1.32
CA LEU A 32 -8.90 4.13 2.43
C LEU A 32 -10.37 3.77 2.17
N SER A 33 -10.70 2.48 2.24
CA SER A 33 -12.08 2.03 2.27
C SER A 33 -12.75 2.50 3.57
N GLU A 34 -14.07 2.52 3.62
CA GLU A 34 -14.83 2.86 4.84
C GLU A 34 -14.49 1.96 6.04
N ALA A 35 -13.85 0.82 5.81
CA ALA A 35 -13.36 -0.12 6.83
C ALA A 35 -11.85 0.02 7.12
N ASP A 36 -11.23 1.13 6.72
CA ASP A 36 -9.80 1.45 6.94
C ASP A 36 -8.82 0.51 6.19
N TYR A 37 -9.32 -0.19 5.15
CA TYR A 37 -8.48 -0.99 4.26
C TYR A 37 -8.01 -0.16 3.06
N ARG A 38 -6.74 -0.28 2.67
CA ARG A 38 -6.24 0.40 1.47
C ARG A 38 -6.82 -0.21 0.19
N VAL A 39 -7.33 0.67 -0.68
CA VAL A 39 -7.81 0.37 -2.03
C VAL A 39 -7.08 1.24 -3.05
#